data_AF-A0A2V6QW81-F1
#
_entry.id   AF-A0A2V6QW81-F1
#
_cell.length_a   1.000
_cell.length_b   1.000
_cell.length_c   1.000
_cell.angle_alpha   90.00
_cell.angle_beta   90.00
_cell.angle_gamma   90.00
#
_symmetry.space_group_name_H-M   'P 1'
#
loop_
_entity.id
_entity.type
_entity.pdbx_description
1 polymer ?
#
loop_
_entity_poly.entity_id
_entity_poly.type
_entity_poly.pdbx_seq_one_letter_code
_entity_poly.pdbx_strand_id
1 'polypeptide(L)'
;MICLLARRAALAALLAVLLPVPGWASDRFIDYLYVDANEGGSSGGHVGLRVDDDVFHFEYRRPGMLVLQRETFGEFRHQYAGLENRTIEASRIPVSEETFSLVRERFRRRYFVQRRQLEVLETLRTERRILEQMLQGRVEVDGAGFFFGEGSAPDPALLALRQRVLDTHGANFLTERVETLRRRLATLDGPEVPEPPRGASVDETPSPAYGFSRRYRDTLTALAALEVLATARPLRPEVTITAAVRELRLDADEALRLRGLSDALAASLVRLLDSPRPDWGFPLLLGMARLATLERSRESRQWVFLDAFPRSAEVIERARVARRPEVIDAMLSDAHSALDVARVRLASRLRSDDTFEEGEFADLEDAGNRSAEIRRALDDGRDLRVPHHLFLPARSDLRPLVLAPSSTALAARLVTAREREEAYGRVLRRLYGYHIVTRNCVSEILGELDVALFGERVDMDGSLSFVPALSASIVKERYGVSDVFRILSHRRAGLARLYEEENSLRVFLRESNTITSTLYWRNSRDSTFVFFTDDVVVTRPVFGAANLVAGVAASAVGLVTAPFDRGKLLRASLRGAFFSLPELFFQNIRKGSFEYVGHGAREEEVR
;
A
#
# COMPACT_ATOMS: atom_id res chain seq x y z
N MET A 1 6.61 -32.38 -36.29
CA MET A 1 6.19 -33.25 -35.17
C MET A 1 7.34 -33.95 -34.47
N ILE A 2 8.26 -34.62 -35.18
CA ILE A 2 9.39 -35.36 -34.58
C ILE A 2 10.40 -34.44 -33.84
N CYS A 3 10.66 -33.22 -34.33
CA CYS A 3 11.49 -32.23 -33.62
C CYS A 3 10.87 -31.67 -32.32
N LEU A 4 9.54 -31.67 -32.19
CA LEU A 4 8.86 -31.17 -30.99
C LEU A 4 8.89 -32.22 -29.86
N LEU A 5 8.75 -33.49 -30.22
CA LEU A 5 8.91 -34.62 -29.29
C LEU A 5 10.38 -34.79 -28.86
N ALA A 6 11.35 -34.59 -29.76
CA ALA A 6 12.77 -34.60 -29.42
C ALA A 6 13.17 -33.44 -28.49
N ARG A 7 12.62 -32.23 -28.69
CA ARG A 7 12.78 -31.11 -27.74
C ARG A 7 12.12 -31.39 -26.39
N ARG A 8 10.92 -31.98 -26.36
CA ARG A 8 10.22 -32.37 -25.11
C ARG A 8 10.97 -33.45 -24.32
N ALA A 9 11.56 -34.43 -25.00
CA ALA A 9 12.38 -35.47 -24.38
C ALA A 9 13.74 -34.93 -23.89
N ALA A 10 14.36 -34.02 -24.66
CA ALA A 10 15.58 -33.32 -24.23
C ALA A 10 15.31 -32.36 -23.05
N LEU A 11 14.15 -31.72 -22.98
CA LEU A 11 13.75 -30.82 -21.89
C LEU A 11 13.40 -31.60 -20.60
N ALA A 12 12.72 -32.74 -20.71
CA ALA A 12 12.47 -33.64 -19.58
C ALA A 12 13.77 -34.28 -19.07
N ALA A 13 14.71 -34.60 -19.97
CA ALA A 13 16.04 -35.07 -19.60
C ALA A 13 16.93 -33.96 -19.01
N LEU A 14 16.76 -32.68 -19.40
CA LEU A 14 17.49 -31.56 -18.81
C LEU A 14 16.88 -31.10 -17.46
N LEU A 15 15.56 -31.18 -17.28
CA LEU A 15 14.90 -31.03 -15.98
C LEU A 15 15.30 -32.12 -14.98
N ALA A 16 15.69 -33.30 -15.48
CA ALA A 16 16.32 -34.35 -14.67
C ALA A 16 17.84 -34.12 -14.44
N VAL A 17 18.46 -33.16 -15.14
CA VAL A 17 19.91 -32.83 -15.08
C VAL A 17 20.17 -31.45 -14.46
N LEU A 18 19.15 -30.68 -14.11
CA LEU A 18 19.20 -29.91 -12.86
C LEU A 18 19.34 -30.96 -11.77
N LEU A 19 20.59 -31.33 -11.46
CA LEU A 19 20.92 -32.23 -10.37
C LEU A 19 20.00 -31.82 -9.20
N PRO A 20 19.05 -32.66 -8.77
CA PRO A 20 18.39 -32.40 -7.50
C PRO A 20 19.54 -32.39 -6.51
N VAL A 21 20.00 -31.19 -6.13
CA VAL A 21 20.93 -31.05 -5.03
C VAL A 21 20.13 -31.67 -3.89
N PRO A 22 20.59 -32.80 -3.33
CA PRO A 22 19.85 -33.42 -2.25
C PRO A 22 19.61 -32.34 -1.20
N GLY A 23 18.41 -32.22 -0.62
CA GLY A 23 18.07 -31.07 0.24
C GLY A 23 19.02 -30.84 1.43
N TRP A 24 19.87 -31.83 1.75
CA TRP A 24 20.95 -31.77 2.73
C TRP A 24 22.27 -31.14 2.22
N ALA A 25 22.40 -30.83 0.93
CA ALA A 25 23.58 -30.27 0.29
C ALA A 25 23.37 -28.84 -0.26
N SER A 26 22.19 -28.26 -0.04
CA SER A 26 21.85 -26.90 -0.47
C SER A 26 21.66 -25.98 0.74
N ASP A 27 22.45 -24.92 0.83
CA ASP A 27 22.30 -23.88 1.86
C ASP A 27 21.29 -22.79 1.45
N ARG A 28 20.77 -22.85 0.21
CA ARG A 28 19.81 -21.89 -0.33
C ARG A 28 18.51 -22.54 -0.76
N PHE A 29 17.44 -21.78 -0.60
CA PHE A 29 16.08 -22.20 -0.90
C PHE A 29 15.27 -21.07 -1.53
N ILE A 30 14.34 -21.45 -2.39
CA ILE A 30 13.26 -20.61 -2.88
C ILE A 30 11.95 -21.28 -2.48
N ASP A 31 10.99 -20.52 -1.94
CA ASP A 31 9.68 -21.10 -1.59
C ASP A 31 8.63 -20.66 -2.63
N TYR A 32 7.96 -21.63 -3.25
CA TYR A 32 6.75 -21.37 -4.04
C TYR A 32 5.55 -21.34 -3.10
N LEU A 33 4.91 -20.18 -3.01
CA LEU A 33 3.80 -19.93 -2.09
C LEU A 33 2.48 -20.05 -2.83
N TYR A 34 1.59 -20.91 -2.35
CA TYR A 34 0.20 -20.97 -2.77
C TYR A 34 -0.70 -20.46 -1.63
N VAL A 35 -1.57 -19.51 -1.96
CA VAL A 35 -2.53 -18.94 -1.03
C VAL A 35 -3.94 -19.38 -1.43
N ASP A 36 -4.68 -19.94 -0.47
CA ASP A 36 -6.03 -20.47 -0.69
C ASP A 36 -6.98 -19.47 -1.38
N ALA A 37 -7.96 -19.96 -2.15
CA ALA A 37 -8.95 -19.11 -2.82
C ALA A 37 -9.81 -18.29 -1.84
N ASN A 38 -10.19 -17.08 -2.22
CA ASN A 38 -11.13 -16.24 -1.45
C ASN A 38 -12.21 -15.58 -2.34
N GLU A 39 -13.24 -15.06 -1.67
CA GLU A 39 -14.31 -14.28 -2.31
C GLU A 39 -13.91 -12.85 -2.71
N GLY A 40 -12.79 -12.36 -2.18
CA GLY A 40 -12.32 -10.97 -2.30
C GLY A 40 -11.73 -10.59 -3.67
N GLY A 41 -11.43 -11.57 -4.53
CA GLY A 41 -10.91 -11.29 -5.87
C GLY A 41 -10.08 -12.41 -6.50
N SER A 42 -9.73 -13.46 -5.76
CA SER A 42 -8.91 -14.57 -6.26
C SER A 42 -9.59 -15.93 -6.05
N SER A 43 -10.66 -16.17 -6.81
CA SER A 43 -11.48 -17.40 -6.73
C SER A 43 -10.71 -18.69 -7.04
N GLY A 44 -9.53 -18.61 -7.67
CA GLY A 44 -8.64 -19.75 -7.94
C GLY A 44 -7.47 -19.89 -6.96
N GLY A 45 -7.33 -19.00 -5.97
CA GLY A 45 -6.12 -18.88 -5.14
C GLY A 45 -5.17 -17.81 -5.65
N HIS A 46 -4.05 -17.60 -4.97
CA HIS A 46 -2.99 -16.67 -5.36
C HIS A 46 -1.64 -17.34 -5.22
N VAL A 47 -0.63 -16.86 -5.95
CA VAL A 47 0.72 -17.44 -5.87
C VAL A 47 1.77 -16.35 -5.70
N GLY A 48 2.84 -16.71 -4.98
CA GLY A 48 4.02 -15.89 -4.83
C GLY A 48 5.28 -16.74 -4.89
N LEU A 49 6.40 -16.08 -5.14
CA LEU A 49 7.73 -16.66 -5.10
C LEU A 49 8.53 -15.95 -4.02
N ARG A 50 8.92 -16.68 -2.98
CA ARG A 50 9.77 -16.16 -1.91
C ARG A 50 11.23 -16.47 -2.20
N VAL A 51 12.05 -15.44 -2.23
CA VAL A 51 13.51 -15.53 -2.36
C VAL A 51 14.11 -14.72 -1.21
N ASP A 52 14.68 -15.41 -0.23
CA ASP A 52 15.10 -14.79 1.06
C ASP A 52 13.87 -14.27 1.85
N ASP A 53 13.92 -13.02 2.30
CA ASP A 53 12.77 -12.31 2.89
C ASP A 53 11.85 -11.65 1.83
N ASP A 54 12.30 -11.52 0.58
CA ASP A 54 11.51 -10.90 -0.49
C ASP A 54 10.47 -11.88 -1.06
N VAL A 55 9.19 -11.50 -1.10
CA VAL A 55 8.13 -12.23 -1.81
C VAL A 55 7.71 -11.45 -3.05
N PHE A 56 7.75 -12.11 -4.20
CA PHE A 56 7.32 -11.59 -5.49
C PHE A 56 6.00 -12.23 -5.91
N HIS A 57 4.97 -11.42 -6.19
CA HIS A 57 3.69 -11.93 -6.67
C HIS A 57 3.02 -10.95 -7.62
N PHE A 58 2.28 -11.47 -8.60
CA PHE A 58 1.53 -10.64 -9.54
C PHE A 58 0.09 -10.44 -9.07
N GLU A 59 -0.38 -9.21 -9.11
CA GLU A 59 -1.76 -8.85 -8.79
C GLU A 59 -2.50 -8.31 -10.00
N TYR A 60 -3.79 -8.63 -10.08
CA TYR A 60 -4.68 -7.98 -11.03
C TYR A 60 -5.01 -6.55 -10.56
N ARG A 61 -4.61 -5.55 -11.34
CA ARG A 61 -5.06 -4.16 -11.16
C ARG A 61 -5.98 -3.73 -12.29
N ARG A 62 -7.09 -3.07 -11.94
CA ARG A 62 -7.99 -2.47 -12.94
C ARG A 62 -7.25 -1.38 -13.73
N PRO A 63 -7.43 -1.30 -15.06
CA PRO A 63 -8.44 -1.96 -15.90
C PRO A 63 -7.96 -3.25 -16.61
N GLY A 64 -7.19 -4.12 -15.94
CA GLY A 64 -6.84 -5.44 -16.49
C GLY A 64 -5.35 -5.67 -16.72
N MET A 65 -4.50 -5.12 -15.86
CA MET A 65 -3.05 -5.29 -15.92
C MET A 65 -2.56 -6.15 -14.76
N LEU A 66 -1.59 -7.02 -15.03
CA LEU A 66 -0.82 -7.72 -14.01
C LEU A 66 0.30 -6.83 -13.51
N VAL A 67 0.36 -6.61 -12.19
CA VAL A 67 1.39 -5.79 -11.53
C VAL A 67 2.14 -6.66 -10.53
N LEU A 68 3.45 -6.78 -10.74
CA LEU A 68 4.38 -7.43 -9.84
C LEU A 68 4.52 -6.57 -8.58
N GLN A 69 4.16 -7.14 -7.44
CA GLN A 69 4.50 -6.59 -6.13
C GLN A 69 5.78 -7.25 -5.61
N ARG A 70 6.43 -6.54 -4.70
CA ARG A 70 7.52 -7.04 -3.87
C ARG A 70 7.25 -6.54 -2.46
N GLU A 71 7.18 -7.47 -1.52
CA GLU A 71 7.00 -7.20 -0.09
C GLU A 71 7.83 -8.17 0.73
N THR A 72 7.98 -7.89 2.03
CA THR A 72 8.62 -8.84 2.95
C THR A 72 7.72 -10.04 3.19
N PHE A 73 8.28 -11.17 3.58
CA PHE A 73 7.49 -12.36 3.91
C PHE A 73 6.57 -12.12 5.11
N GLY A 74 7.00 -11.27 6.05
CA GLY A 74 6.18 -10.83 7.17
C GLY A 74 4.93 -10.07 6.73
N GLU A 75 5.08 -9.10 5.81
CA GLU A 75 3.95 -8.33 5.22
C GLU A 75 3.02 -9.24 4.41
N PHE A 76 3.57 -10.08 3.53
CA PHE A 76 2.79 -11.05 2.74
C PHE A 76 1.95 -11.95 3.65
N ARG A 77 2.56 -12.53 4.69
CA ARG A 77 1.85 -13.36 5.67
C ARG A 77 0.77 -12.56 6.40
N HIS A 78 1.09 -11.35 6.83
CA HIS A 78 0.14 -10.51 7.55
C HIS A 78 -1.07 -10.16 6.68
N GLN A 79 -0.85 -9.77 5.42
CA GLN A 79 -1.92 -9.50 4.48
C GLN A 79 -2.75 -10.75 4.20
N TYR A 80 -2.12 -11.83 3.73
CA TYR A 80 -2.85 -12.99 3.21
C TYR A 80 -3.35 -13.92 4.33
N ALA A 81 -2.49 -14.32 5.28
CA ALA A 81 -2.89 -15.21 6.37
C ALA A 81 -3.57 -14.49 7.53
N GLY A 82 -3.15 -13.27 7.83
CA GLY A 82 -3.76 -12.42 8.85
C GLY A 82 -5.09 -11.82 8.38
N LEU A 83 -5.01 -10.74 7.61
CA LEU A 83 -6.16 -9.89 7.26
C LEU A 83 -7.13 -10.57 6.29
N GLU A 84 -6.65 -11.11 5.19
CA GLU A 84 -7.50 -11.84 4.24
C GLU A 84 -7.91 -13.21 4.77
N ASN A 85 -7.30 -13.65 5.88
CA ASN A 85 -7.59 -14.91 6.54
C ASN A 85 -7.47 -16.07 5.54
N ARG A 86 -6.31 -16.31 4.93
CA ARG A 86 -6.09 -17.37 3.92
C ARG A 86 -4.88 -18.21 4.29
N THR A 87 -5.01 -19.54 4.25
CA THR A 87 -3.87 -20.42 4.54
C THR A 87 -2.87 -20.30 3.38
N ILE A 88 -1.59 -20.29 3.73
CA ILE A 88 -0.49 -20.28 2.76
C ILE A 88 0.20 -21.63 2.84
N GLU A 89 0.35 -22.30 1.70
CA GLU A 89 1.16 -23.50 1.55
C GLU A 89 2.47 -23.11 0.86
N ALA A 90 3.60 -23.40 1.50
CA ALA A 90 4.93 -23.13 0.97
C ALA A 90 5.58 -24.44 0.51
N SER A 91 5.98 -24.50 -0.75
CA SER A 91 6.78 -25.60 -1.31
C SER A 91 8.23 -25.14 -1.42
N ARG A 92 9.10 -25.71 -0.58
CA ARG A 92 10.52 -25.33 -0.49
C ARG A 92 11.36 -26.06 -1.53
N ILE A 93 12.04 -25.30 -2.38
CA ILE A 93 12.85 -25.79 -3.48
C ILE A 93 14.32 -25.51 -3.17
N PRO A 94 15.18 -26.54 -2.98
CA PRO A 94 16.62 -26.35 -2.82
C PRO A 94 17.24 -25.89 -4.15
N VAL A 95 18.11 -24.88 -4.10
CA VAL A 95 18.75 -24.29 -5.29
C VAL A 95 20.22 -23.99 -5.04
N SER A 96 21.04 -24.00 -6.09
CA SER A 96 22.43 -23.52 -5.99
C SER A 96 22.49 -22.01 -5.70
N GLU A 97 23.60 -21.50 -5.17
CA GLU A 97 23.82 -20.05 -4.97
C GLU A 97 23.69 -19.26 -6.28
N GLU A 98 24.16 -19.84 -7.39
CA GLU A 98 24.07 -19.24 -8.72
C GLU A 98 22.60 -19.12 -9.16
N THR A 99 21.83 -20.21 -9.06
CA THR A 99 20.40 -20.22 -9.37
C THR A 99 19.63 -19.24 -8.48
N PHE A 100 19.93 -19.21 -7.18
CA PHE A 100 19.33 -18.28 -6.24
C PHE A 100 19.56 -16.81 -6.65
N SER A 101 20.79 -16.48 -7.02
CA SER A 101 21.16 -15.13 -7.47
C SER A 101 20.46 -14.74 -8.78
N LEU A 102 20.44 -15.64 -9.78
CA LEU A 102 19.78 -15.42 -11.07
C LEU A 102 18.28 -15.12 -10.90
N VAL A 103 17.58 -15.93 -10.10
CA VAL A 103 16.15 -15.73 -9.83
C VAL A 103 15.92 -14.41 -9.11
N ARG A 104 16.70 -14.12 -8.06
CA ARG A 104 16.59 -12.88 -7.29
C ARG A 104 16.77 -11.64 -8.16
N GLU A 105 17.82 -11.63 -8.99
CA GLU A 105 18.12 -10.50 -9.89
C GLU A 105 17.05 -10.33 -10.97
N ARG A 106 16.57 -11.43 -11.56
CA ARG A 106 15.51 -11.39 -12.57
C ARG A 106 14.25 -10.72 -12.04
N PHE A 107 13.74 -11.19 -10.89
CA PHE A 107 12.51 -10.66 -10.30
C PHE A 107 12.67 -9.22 -9.83
N ARG A 108 13.81 -8.85 -9.23
CA ARG A 108 14.10 -7.46 -8.84
C ARG A 108 14.15 -6.51 -10.03
N ARG A 109 14.84 -6.92 -11.11
CA ARG A 109 14.90 -6.13 -12.35
C ARG A 109 13.51 -5.96 -12.95
N ARG A 110 12.74 -7.05 -13.05
CA ARG A 110 11.37 -7.04 -13.59
C ARG A 110 10.47 -6.10 -12.80
N TYR A 111 10.54 -6.17 -11.46
CA TYR A 111 9.81 -5.28 -10.55
C TYR A 111 10.18 -3.82 -10.80
N PHE A 112 11.47 -3.48 -10.82
CA PHE A 112 11.94 -2.11 -11.02
C PHE A 112 11.49 -1.54 -12.37
N VAL A 113 11.67 -2.29 -13.46
CA VAL A 113 11.27 -1.87 -14.81
C VAL A 113 9.77 -1.59 -14.87
N GLN A 114 8.95 -2.53 -14.37
CA GLN A 114 7.50 -2.35 -14.40
C GLN A 114 7.05 -1.16 -13.52
N ARG A 115 7.60 -1.01 -12.32
CA ARG A 115 7.33 0.15 -11.44
C ARG A 115 7.62 1.45 -12.17
N ARG A 116 8.76 1.52 -12.85
CA ARG A 116 9.14 2.71 -13.61
C ARG A 116 8.20 2.98 -14.78
N GLN A 117 7.78 1.95 -15.49
CA GLN A 117 6.79 2.08 -16.57
C GLN A 117 5.42 2.54 -16.06
N LEU A 118 4.96 2.05 -14.91
CA LEU A 118 3.71 2.49 -14.27
C LEU A 118 3.80 3.94 -13.77
N GLU A 119 4.94 4.36 -13.22
CA GLU A 119 5.19 5.75 -12.82
C GLU A 119 5.10 6.73 -14.00
N VAL A 120 5.55 6.33 -15.19
CA VAL A 120 5.39 7.15 -16.40
C VAL A 120 3.91 7.31 -16.75
N LEU A 121 3.11 6.24 -16.67
CA LEU A 121 1.65 6.35 -16.91
C LEU A 121 0.98 7.29 -15.90
N GLU A 122 1.38 7.20 -14.63
CA GLU A 122 0.86 8.08 -13.58
C GLU A 122 1.31 9.54 -13.78
N THR A 123 2.51 9.75 -14.30
CA THR A 123 3.00 11.08 -14.70
C THR A 123 2.16 11.67 -15.81
N LEU A 124 1.83 10.89 -16.85
CA LEU A 124 0.96 11.34 -17.95
C LEU A 124 -0.47 11.65 -17.48
N ARG A 125 -1.03 10.82 -16.59
CA ARG A 125 -2.33 11.09 -15.94
C ARG A 125 -2.32 12.37 -15.12
N THR A 126 -1.25 12.57 -14.34
CA THR A 126 -1.05 13.78 -13.54
C THR A 126 -0.91 15.01 -14.45
N GLU A 127 -0.19 14.90 -15.57
CA GLU A 127 -0.05 15.96 -16.57
C GLU A 127 -1.41 16.36 -17.15
N ARG A 128 -2.23 15.38 -17.57
CA ARG A 128 -3.60 15.63 -18.03
C ARG A 128 -4.44 16.32 -16.94
N ARG A 129 -4.43 15.80 -15.72
CA ARG A 129 -5.20 16.35 -14.58
C ARG A 129 -4.81 17.81 -14.28
N ILE A 130 -3.52 18.13 -14.28
CA ILE A 130 -3.04 19.49 -14.04
C ILE A 130 -3.51 20.42 -15.16
N LEU A 131 -3.45 20.01 -16.44
CA LEU A 131 -3.93 20.81 -17.55
C LEU A 131 -5.45 21.06 -17.48
N GLU A 132 -6.23 20.05 -17.08
CA GLU A 132 -7.68 20.19 -16.84
C GLU A 132 -7.97 21.19 -15.72
N GLN A 133 -7.20 21.13 -14.63
CA GLN A 133 -7.26 22.09 -13.53
C GLN A 133 -6.89 23.51 -14.01
N MET A 134 -5.82 23.67 -14.78
CA MET A 134 -5.43 24.96 -15.35
C MET A 134 -6.53 25.56 -16.25
N LEU A 135 -7.24 24.75 -17.04
CA LEU A 135 -8.38 25.27 -17.81
C LEU A 135 -9.54 25.76 -16.93
N GLN A 136 -9.66 25.24 -15.71
CA GLN A 136 -10.63 25.68 -14.70
C GLN A 136 -10.11 26.90 -13.89
N GLY A 137 -8.92 27.40 -14.18
CA GLY A 137 -8.34 28.58 -13.54
C GLY A 137 -7.72 28.33 -12.16
N ARG A 138 -7.57 27.06 -11.73
CA ARG A 138 -7.00 26.70 -10.42
C ARG A 138 -6.18 25.41 -10.52
N VAL A 139 -5.11 25.27 -9.76
CA VAL A 139 -4.29 24.05 -9.69
C VAL A 139 -4.20 23.56 -8.25
N GLU A 140 -4.29 22.26 -8.07
CA GLU A 140 -4.10 21.63 -6.77
C GLU A 140 -2.62 21.64 -6.39
N VAL A 141 -2.33 22.19 -5.21
CA VAL A 141 -0.99 22.33 -4.65
C VAL A 141 -0.91 21.51 -3.37
N ASP A 142 -0.04 20.51 -3.37
CA ASP A 142 0.24 19.70 -2.20
C ASP A 142 0.88 20.55 -1.10
N GLY A 143 0.41 20.36 0.14
CA GLY A 143 0.84 21.13 1.30
C GLY A 143 0.17 22.51 1.45
N ALA A 144 -0.53 23.02 0.44
CA ALA A 144 -1.26 24.29 0.57
C ALA A 144 -2.40 24.18 1.61
N GLY A 145 -3.01 23.01 1.74
CA GLY A 145 -4.08 22.75 2.70
C GLY A 145 -3.64 22.84 4.16
N PHE A 146 -2.35 22.96 4.46
CA PHE A 146 -1.85 23.23 5.81
C PHE A 146 -2.06 24.68 6.26
N PHE A 147 -1.94 25.65 5.34
CA PHE A 147 -1.78 27.07 5.71
C PHE A 147 -2.82 28.01 5.07
N PHE A 148 -3.39 27.65 3.91
CA PHE A 148 -4.26 28.53 3.14
C PHE A 148 -5.72 28.43 3.58
N GLY A 149 -6.00 28.82 4.84
CA GLY A 149 -7.34 28.89 5.43
C GLY A 149 -7.60 30.21 6.17
N GLU A 150 -8.71 30.28 6.92
CA GLU A 150 -9.02 31.43 7.77
C GLU A 150 -8.12 31.40 9.03
N GLY A 151 -7.26 32.42 9.16
CA GLY A 151 -6.34 32.58 10.29
C GLY A 151 -5.47 33.82 10.05
N SER A 152 -5.45 34.75 11.01
CA SER A 152 -4.82 36.07 10.82
C SER A 152 -3.52 36.26 11.60
N ALA A 153 -3.33 35.53 12.71
CA ALA A 153 -2.14 35.68 13.53
C ALA A 153 -0.95 34.91 12.93
N PRO A 154 0.22 35.54 12.74
CA PRO A 154 1.41 34.85 12.26
C PRO A 154 1.89 33.75 13.21
N ASP A 155 2.41 32.66 12.66
CA ASP A 155 2.97 31.54 13.44
C ASP A 155 4.36 31.90 14.01
N PRO A 156 4.56 31.84 15.34
CA PRO A 156 5.83 32.19 15.96
C PRO A 156 7.03 31.38 15.44
N ALA A 157 6.83 30.09 15.16
CA ALA A 157 7.89 29.23 14.67
C ALA A 157 8.31 29.61 13.25
N LEU A 158 7.34 29.98 12.40
CA LEU A 158 7.62 30.46 11.04
C LEU A 158 8.20 31.87 11.01
N LEU A 159 7.84 32.75 11.95
CA LEU A 159 8.50 34.04 12.12
C LEU A 159 9.99 33.85 12.44
N ALA A 160 10.31 32.94 13.37
CA ALA A 160 11.69 32.62 13.73
C ALA A 160 12.45 31.98 12.56
N LEU A 161 11.82 31.06 11.82
CA LEU A 161 12.41 30.48 10.60
C LEU A 161 12.68 31.54 9.54
N ARG A 162 11.72 32.44 9.30
CA ARG A 162 11.90 33.56 8.35
C ARG A 162 13.08 34.42 8.76
N GLN A 163 13.23 34.76 10.04
CA GLN A 163 14.38 35.52 10.52
C GLN A 163 15.71 34.80 10.25
N ARG A 164 15.80 33.50 10.57
CA ARG A 164 17.00 32.69 10.28
C ARG A 164 17.35 32.68 8.78
N VAL A 165 16.35 32.61 7.92
CA VAL A 165 16.54 32.68 6.46
C VAL A 165 17.12 34.03 6.05
N LEU A 166 16.59 35.14 6.57
CA LEU A 166 17.10 36.48 6.27
C LEU A 166 18.52 36.69 6.83
N ASP A 167 18.81 36.16 8.00
CA ASP A 167 20.16 36.24 8.61
C ASP A 167 21.18 35.42 7.82
N THR A 168 20.78 34.28 7.26
CA THR A 168 21.67 33.37 6.50
C THR A 168 21.89 33.83 5.06
N HIS A 169 20.81 34.19 4.36
CA HIS A 169 20.81 34.43 2.92
C HIS A 169 20.69 35.91 2.53
N GLY A 170 20.46 36.79 3.50
CA GLY A 170 20.29 38.22 3.30
C GLY A 170 18.83 38.67 3.17
N ALA A 171 18.61 39.97 3.41
CA ALA A 171 17.27 40.56 3.54
C ALA A 171 16.40 40.47 2.26
N ASN A 172 17.02 40.41 1.09
CA ASN A 172 16.32 40.39 -0.20
C ASN A 172 16.08 38.98 -0.76
N PHE A 173 16.63 37.95 -0.11
CA PHE A 173 16.65 36.58 -0.65
C PHE A 173 15.27 36.07 -1.05
N LEU A 174 14.26 36.21 -0.17
CA LEU A 174 12.91 35.73 -0.45
C LEU A 174 12.28 36.43 -1.66
N THR A 175 12.44 37.75 -1.76
CA THR A 175 11.93 38.55 -2.87
C THR A 175 12.61 38.16 -4.18
N GLU A 176 13.95 38.04 -4.19
CA GLU A 176 14.72 37.63 -5.36
C GLU A 176 14.38 36.21 -5.81
N ARG A 177 14.12 35.30 -4.86
CA ARG A 177 13.71 33.93 -5.13
C ARG A 177 12.32 33.89 -5.76
N VAL A 178 11.35 34.64 -5.23
CA VAL A 178 10.01 34.78 -5.81
C VAL A 178 10.09 35.30 -7.24
N GLU A 179 10.87 36.36 -7.49
CA GLU A 179 11.04 36.91 -8.84
C GLU A 179 11.70 35.92 -9.80
N THR A 180 12.67 35.13 -9.32
CA THR A 180 13.28 34.06 -10.12
C THR A 180 12.27 32.98 -10.51
N LEU A 181 11.39 32.56 -9.59
CA LEU A 181 10.34 31.59 -9.89
C LEU A 181 9.27 32.17 -10.82
N ARG A 182 8.91 33.46 -10.68
CA ARG A 182 7.99 34.15 -11.60
C ARG A 182 8.56 34.23 -13.02
N ARG A 183 9.85 34.58 -13.16
CA ARG A 183 10.55 34.52 -14.46
C ARG A 183 10.53 33.11 -15.03
N ARG A 184 10.80 32.09 -14.21
CA ARG A 184 10.74 30.69 -14.63
C ARG A 184 9.35 30.27 -15.13
N LEU A 185 8.27 30.75 -14.50
CA LEU A 185 6.90 30.55 -15.00
C LEU A 185 6.66 31.28 -16.32
N ALA A 186 7.10 32.54 -16.43
CA ALA A 186 6.91 33.35 -17.63
C ALA A 186 7.64 32.80 -18.86
N THR A 187 8.79 32.16 -18.65
CA THR A 187 9.58 31.51 -19.70
C THR A 187 9.36 29.99 -19.75
N LEU A 188 8.30 29.49 -19.13
CA LEU A 188 8.05 28.05 -19.03
C LEU A 188 7.56 27.48 -20.37
N ASP A 189 8.44 27.45 -21.34
CA ASP A 189 8.27 26.75 -22.60
C ASP A 189 9.34 25.66 -22.71
N GLY A 190 8.97 24.53 -23.30
CA GLY A 190 9.92 23.43 -23.44
C GLY A 190 9.25 22.14 -23.90
N PRO A 191 10.07 21.17 -24.35
CA PRO A 191 9.58 19.91 -24.85
C PRO A 191 8.68 19.26 -23.81
N GLU A 192 7.55 18.76 -24.30
CA GLU A 192 6.63 17.97 -23.52
C GLU A 192 7.29 16.63 -23.16
N VAL A 193 6.63 15.83 -22.32
CA VAL A 193 7.11 14.48 -22.02
C VAL A 193 7.43 13.76 -23.34
N PRO A 194 8.64 13.19 -23.52
CA PRO A 194 9.02 12.51 -24.75
C PRO A 194 7.95 11.50 -25.18
N GLU A 195 7.75 11.34 -26.50
CA GLU A 195 6.85 10.29 -26.97
C GLU A 195 7.32 8.93 -26.42
N PRO A 196 6.40 8.14 -25.85
CA PRO A 196 6.78 6.81 -25.40
C PRO A 196 7.29 5.98 -26.59
N PRO A 197 8.35 5.20 -26.43
CA PRO A 197 8.88 4.39 -27.52
C PRO A 197 7.79 3.41 -28.01
N ARG A 198 7.53 3.42 -29.32
CA ARG A 198 6.51 2.56 -29.97
C ARG A 198 6.84 1.05 -29.83
N GLY A 199 8.10 0.73 -29.51
CA GLY A 199 8.64 -0.62 -29.34
C GLY A 199 8.94 -1.05 -27.89
N ALA A 200 8.38 -0.38 -26.88
CA ALA A 200 8.68 -0.66 -25.47
C ALA A 200 8.60 -2.17 -25.13
N SER A 201 9.62 -2.67 -24.44
CA SER A 201 9.76 -4.05 -23.97
C SER A 201 9.47 -4.19 -22.46
N VAL A 202 9.24 -5.43 -22.03
CA VAL A 202 9.12 -5.82 -20.61
C VAL A 202 10.41 -5.59 -19.79
N ASP A 203 11.56 -5.48 -20.46
CA ASP A 203 12.88 -5.32 -19.83
C ASP A 203 13.50 -3.92 -20.03
N GLU A 204 12.76 -3.02 -20.68
CA GLU A 204 13.23 -1.68 -21.02
C GLU A 204 12.77 -0.65 -19.98
N THR A 205 13.74 -0.01 -19.31
CA THR A 205 13.48 1.07 -18.35
C THR A 205 13.23 2.38 -19.09
N PRO A 206 12.04 3.00 -18.98
CA PRO A 206 11.79 4.27 -19.64
C PRO A 206 12.50 5.42 -18.91
N SER A 207 12.87 6.46 -19.68
CA SER A 207 13.47 7.67 -19.14
C SER A 207 12.50 8.44 -18.22
N PRO A 208 13.01 9.17 -17.20
CA PRO A 208 12.20 10.08 -16.40
C PRO A 208 11.46 11.10 -17.25
N ALA A 209 10.16 11.25 -16.99
CA ALA A 209 9.34 12.31 -17.57
C ALA A 209 9.26 13.50 -16.60
N TYR A 210 9.79 14.66 -17.01
CA TYR A 210 9.66 15.91 -16.28
C TYR A 210 9.10 17.02 -17.19
N GLY A 211 7.83 16.85 -17.57
CA GLY A 211 7.11 17.69 -18.54
C GLY A 211 6.65 19.05 -18.02
N PHE A 212 5.98 19.82 -18.89
CA PHE A 212 5.51 21.18 -18.62
C PHE A 212 4.65 21.27 -17.35
N SER A 213 3.61 20.45 -17.23
CA SER A 213 2.63 20.56 -16.14
C SER A 213 3.25 20.31 -14.77
N ARG A 214 4.21 19.37 -14.68
CA ARG A 214 4.94 19.10 -13.43
C ARG A 214 5.87 20.26 -13.07
N ARG A 215 6.61 20.80 -14.05
CA ARG A 215 7.43 22.01 -13.84
C ARG A 215 6.60 23.20 -13.38
N TYR A 216 5.42 23.39 -13.97
CA TYR A 216 4.49 24.45 -13.59
C TYR A 216 4.01 24.26 -12.15
N ARG A 217 3.52 23.06 -11.81
CA ARG A 217 3.04 22.74 -10.46
C ARG A 217 4.15 22.89 -9.42
N ASP A 218 5.34 22.32 -9.64
CA ASP A 218 6.44 22.41 -8.68
C ASP A 218 6.87 23.87 -8.44
N THR A 219 6.87 24.69 -9.50
CA THR A 219 7.17 26.13 -9.39
C THR A 219 6.07 26.89 -8.64
N LEU A 220 4.80 26.55 -8.87
CA LEU A 220 3.65 27.11 -8.15
C LEU A 220 3.68 26.70 -6.66
N THR A 221 4.02 25.44 -6.36
CA THR A 221 4.19 24.95 -4.99
C THR A 221 5.32 25.71 -4.28
N ALA A 222 6.45 25.94 -4.97
CA ALA A 222 7.56 26.73 -4.43
C ALA A 222 7.15 28.19 -4.15
N LEU A 223 6.38 28.82 -5.03
CA LEU A 223 5.82 30.16 -4.78
C LEU A 223 4.88 30.17 -3.57
N ALA A 224 4.02 29.15 -3.44
CA ALA A 224 3.13 29.01 -2.28
C ALA A 224 3.92 28.83 -0.98
N ALA A 225 5.01 28.07 -1.00
CA ALA A 225 5.90 27.87 0.14
C ALA A 225 6.58 29.18 0.57
N LEU A 226 7.10 29.96 -0.39
CA LEU A 226 7.70 31.27 -0.09
C LEU A 226 6.67 32.27 0.42
N GLU A 227 5.43 32.23 -0.07
CA GLU A 227 4.34 33.05 0.47
C GLU A 227 4.08 32.71 1.94
N VAL A 228 3.95 31.43 2.28
CA VAL A 228 3.75 30.96 3.67
C VAL A 228 4.89 31.43 4.56
N LEU A 229 6.14 31.25 4.13
CA LEU A 229 7.31 31.67 4.91
C LEU A 229 7.38 33.19 5.06
N ALA A 230 7.18 33.94 3.98
CA ALA A 230 7.27 35.41 3.98
C ALA A 230 6.21 36.04 4.88
N THR A 231 5.01 35.47 4.92
CA THR A 231 3.89 35.97 5.75
C THR A 231 3.78 35.27 7.11
N ALA A 232 4.63 34.25 7.36
CA ALA A 232 4.54 33.37 8.52
C ALA A 232 3.11 32.88 8.77
N ARG A 233 2.44 32.39 7.71
CA ARG A 233 1.02 31.98 7.79
C ARG A 233 0.80 30.91 8.86
N PRO A 234 -0.26 31.01 9.68
CA PRO A 234 -0.55 30.02 10.71
C PRO A 234 -0.97 28.68 10.12
N LEU A 235 -0.57 27.61 10.81
CA LEU A 235 -1.06 26.26 10.53
C LEU A 235 -2.55 26.17 10.90
N ARG A 236 -3.37 25.60 10.02
CA ARG A 236 -4.80 25.39 10.27
C ARG A 236 -5.03 24.47 11.48
N PRO A 237 -6.05 24.69 12.32
CA PRO A 237 -6.33 23.80 13.44
C PRO A 237 -6.66 22.36 13.00
N GLU A 238 -7.47 22.22 11.95
CA GLU A 238 -7.99 20.92 11.48
C GLU A 238 -6.93 19.96 10.91
N VAL A 239 -5.71 20.43 10.63
CA VAL A 239 -4.66 19.60 10.04
C VAL A 239 -3.75 18.95 11.08
N THR A 240 -4.09 19.10 12.36
CA THR A 240 -3.33 18.53 13.48
C THR A 240 -4.10 17.46 14.23
N ILE A 241 -3.37 16.50 14.77
CA ILE A 241 -3.88 15.42 15.60
C ILE A 241 -3.09 15.32 16.91
N THR A 242 -3.82 15.11 18.00
CA THR A 242 -3.32 14.92 19.36
C THR A 242 -4.44 14.38 20.23
N ALA A 243 -4.13 13.72 21.34
CA ALA A 243 -5.11 13.24 22.31
C ALA A 243 -4.60 13.52 23.73
N ALA A 244 -5.52 13.79 24.66
CA ALA A 244 -5.20 14.11 26.04
C ALA A 244 -4.84 12.85 26.86
N VAL A 245 -3.84 12.10 26.41
CA VAL A 245 -3.46 10.79 26.95
C VAL A 245 -2.02 10.77 27.43
N ARG A 246 -1.73 9.92 28.42
CA ARG A 246 -0.41 9.88 29.07
C ARG A 246 0.70 9.55 28.09
N GLU A 247 0.42 8.68 27.13
CA GLU A 247 1.35 8.17 26.14
C GLU A 247 1.81 9.27 25.18
N LEU A 248 1.02 10.32 24.98
CA LEU A 248 1.39 11.49 24.16
C LEU A 248 1.93 12.65 24.99
N ARG A 249 1.94 12.57 26.33
CA ARG A 249 2.58 13.62 27.14
C ARG A 249 4.09 13.56 26.95
N LEU A 250 4.70 14.73 26.84
CA LEU A 250 6.16 14.83 26.79
C LEU A 250 6.73 14.52 28.18
N ASP A 251 7.68 13.61 28.26
CA ASP A 251 8.54 13.49 29.42
C ASP A 251 9.57 14.64 29.49
N ALA A 252 10.32 14.74 30.60
CA ALA A 252 11.28 15.82 30.81
C ALA A 252 12.44 15.82 29.79
N ASP A 253 12.82 14.63 29.32
CA ASP A 253 13.94 14.41 28.42
C ASP A 253 13.52 14.63 26.96
N GLU A 254 12.30 14.22 26.59
CA GLU A 254 11.62 14.60 25.35
C GLU A 254 11.43 16.12 25.24
N ALA A 255 10.95 16.78 26.31
CA ALA A 255 10.76 18.23 26.32
C ALA A 255 12.08 18.98 26.10
N LEU A 256 13.21 18.48 26.62
CA LEU A 256 14.53 19.05 26.38
C LEU A 256 14.98 18.82 24.93
N ARG A 257 14.81 17.59 24.41
CA ARG A 257 15.17 17.22 23.03
C ARG A 257 14.35 17.92 21.97
N LEU A 258 13.09 18.25 22.25
CA LEU A 258 12.19 18.88 21.30
C LEU A 258 12.76 20.17 20.72
N ARG A 259 13.49 20.94 21.54
CA ARG A 259 14.18 22.15 21.08
C ARG A 259 15.26 21.84 20.05
N GLY A 260 16.11 20.83 20.32
CA GLY A 260 17.15 20.39 19.39
C GLY A 260 16.55 19.87 18.08
N LEU A 261 15.44 19.13 18.15
CA LEU A 261 14.72 18.67 16.96
C LEU A 261 14.16 19.83 16.13
N SER A 262 13.52 20.82 16.76
CA SER A 262 13.03 22.03 16.08
C SER A 262 14.16 22.83 15.45
N ASP A 263 15.30 22.93 16.14
CA ASP A 263 16.48 23.64 15.64
C ASP A 263 17.11 22.92 14.44
N ALA A 264 17.25 21.59 14.50
CA ALA A 264 17.73 20.76 13.40
C ALA A 264 16.80 20.83 12.18
N LEU A 265 15.48 20.76 12.38
CA LEU A 265 14.49 20.92 11.32
C LEU A 265 14.59 22.31 10.69
N ALA A 266 14.59 23.37 11.50
CA ALA A 266 14.73 24.74 10.99
C ALA A 266 16.02 24.92 10.17
N ALA A 267 17.15 24.39 10.63
CA ALA A 267 18.41 24.41 9.88
C ALA A 267 18.30 23.65 8.54
N SER A 268 17.62 22.50 8.52
CA SER A 268 17.34 21.74 7.29
C SER A 268 16.49 22.53 6.30
N LEU A 269 15.45 23.24 6.77
CA LEU A 269 14.59 24.07 5.94
C LEU A 269 15.33 25.29 5.35
N VAL A 270 16.24 25.90 6.13
CA VAL A 270 17.11 26.98 5.62
C VAL A 270 18.01 26.47 4.49
N ARG A 271 18.58 25.27 4.61
CA ARG A 271 19.37 24.63 3.53
C ARG A 271 18.52 24.25 2.32
N LEU A 272 17.28 23.80 2.54
CA LEU A 272 16.38 23.36 1.48
C LEU A 272 16.05 24.48 0.47
N LEU A 273 16.01 25.74 0.90
CA LEU A 273 15.74 26.89 0.04
C LEU A 273 16.75 27.07 -1.10
N ASP A 274 17.98 26.60 -0.89
CA ASP A 274 19.08 26.61 -1.86
C ASP A 274 19.20 25.29 -2.65
N SER A 275 18.33 24.33 -2.41
CA SER A 275 18.39 23.04 -3.08
C SER A 275 18.19 23.17 -4.60
N PRO A 276 18.97 22.45 -5.42
CA PRO A 276 18.79 22.42 -6.87
C PRO A 276 17.62 21.52 -7.31
N ARG A 277 17.06 20.70 -6.41
CA ARG A 277 15.93 19.81 -6.72
C ARG A 277 14.75 20.64 -7.21
N PRO A 278 14.00 20.25 -8.23
CA PRO A 278 12.95 21.11 -8.77
C PRO A 278 11.67 21.14 -7.91
N ASP A 279 11.47 20.14 -7.06
CA ASP A 279 10.27 19.87 -6.26
C ASP A 279 10.40 20.27 -4.77
N TRP A 280 11.36 21.15 -4.43
CA TRP A 280 11.63 21.54 -3.03
C TRP A 280 10.47 22.25 -2.31
N GLY A 281 9.51 22.81 -3.06
CA GLY A 281 8.39 23.56 -2.49
C GLY A 281 7.51 22.74 -1.56
N PHE A 282 7.18 21.49 -1.92
CA PHE A 282 6.35 20.63 -1.06
C PHE A 282 7.06 20.20 0.23
N PRO A 283 8.31 19.68 0.19
CA PRO A 283 9.08 19.42 1.40
C PRO A 283 9.22 20.65 2.31
N LEU A 284 9.34 21.87 1.74
CA LEU A 284 9.37 23.08 2.57
C LEU A 284 8.04 23.34 3.27
N LEU A 285 6.90 23.19 2.58
CA LEU A 285 5.57 23.31 3.20
C LEU A 285 5.36 22.27 4.31
N LEU A 286 5.69 21.01 4.04
CA LEU A 286 5.59 19.93 5.03
C LEU A 286 6.48 20.18 6.24
N GLY A 287 7.74 20.57 6.01
CA GLY A 287 8.67 20.87 7.09
C GLY A 287 8.27 22.09 7.92
N MET A 288 7.76 23.16 7.29
CA MET A 288 7.19 24.30 8.02
C MET A 288 5.98 23.88 8.86
N ALA A 289 5.13 23.00 8.34
CA ALA A 289 3.97 22.50 9.06
C ALA A 289 4.40 21.68 10.28
N ARG A 290 5.41 20.80 10.13
CA ARG A 290 6.02 20.06 11.24
C ARG A 290 6.69 20.97 12.25
N LEU A 291 7.39 22.02 11.81
CA LEU A 291 8.00 22.98 12.73
C LEU A 291 6.95 23.67 13.61
N ALA A 292 5.81 24.06 13.01
CA ALA A 292 4.67 24.61 13.75
C ALA A 292 4.04 23.59 14.73
N THR A 293 3.93 22.30 14.36
CA THR A 293 3.42 21.28 15.28
C THR A 293 4.39 20.95 16.42
N LEU A 294 5.71 21.01 16.18
CA LEU A 294 6.71 20.90 17.24
C LEU A 294 6.59 22.04 18.25
N GLU A 295 6.36 23.26 17.78
CA GLU A 295 6.13 24.41 18.66
C GLU A 295 4.85 24.25 19.49
N ARG A 296 3.74 23.83 18.86
CA ARG A 296 2.50 23.48 19.60
C ARG A 296 2.74 22.36 20.61
N SER A 297 3.61 21.40 20.30
CA SER A 297 3.96 20.32 21.21
C SER A 297 4.69 20.85 22.44
N ARG A 298 5.58 21.82 22.24
CA ARG A 298 6.34 22.49 23.30
C ARG A 298 5.40 23.28 24.23
N GLU A 299 4.46 24.02 23.67
CA GLU A 299 3.50 24.83 24.42
C GLU A 299 2.52 23.97 25.23
N SER A 300 1.99 22.92 24.63
CA SER A 300 1.01 22.03 25.26
C SER A 300 1.61 20.97 26.18
N ARG A 301 2.94 20.75 26.12
CA ARG A 301 3.64 19.62 26.76
C ARG A 301 3.07 18.25 26.37
N GLN A 302 2.55 18.16 25.16
CA GLN A 302 2.01 16.95 24.55
C GLN A 302 2.49 16.88 23.11
N TRP A 303 2.74 15.68 22.60
CA TRP A 303 2.99 15.49 21.18
C TRP A 303 1.75 15.90 20.36
N VAL A 304 1.98 16.80 19.41
CA VAL A 304 1.04 17.25 18.39
C VAL A 304 1.65 16.93 17.04
N PHE A 305 0.91 16.21 16.20
CA PHE A 305 1.34 15.77 14.89
C PHE A 305 0.48 16.36 13.79
N LEU A 306 0.96 16.32 12.54
CA LEU A 306 0.08 16.54 11.39
C LEU A 306 -0.84 15.33 11.22
N ASP A 307 -2.13 15.58 10.96
CA ASP A 307 -3.08 14.50 10.66
C ASP A 307 -2.72 13.88 9.29
N ALA A 308 -2.18 12.66 9.34
CA ALA A 308 -1.71 11.88 8.21
C ALA A 308 -2.82 11.04 7.54
N PHE A 309 -4.03 10.98 8.13
CA PHE A 309 -5.09 10.14 7.61
C PHE A 309 -5.70 10.74 6.34
N PRO A 310 -5.83 9.95 5.26
CA PRO A 310 -6.51 10.41 4.05
C PRO A 310 -8.01 10.60 4.31
N ARG A 311 -8.64 11.53 3.59
CA ARG A 311 -10.10 11.73 3.67
C ARG A 311 -10.92 10.50 3.26
N SER A 312 -10.29 9.61 2.49
CA SER A 312 -10.87 8.35 2.01
C SER A 312 -10.46 7.15 2.87
N ALA A 313 -9.89 7.37 4.06
CA ALA A 313 -9.56 6.28 4.98
C ALA A 313 -10.80 5.43 5.29
N GLU A 314 -10.59 4.14 5.46
CA GLU A 314 -11.63 3.25 5.97
C GLU A 314 -11.97 3.60 7.40
N VAL A 315 -13.20 3.27 7.81
CA VAL A 315 -13.73 3.68 9.10
C VAL A 315 -14.40 2.49 9.78
N ILE A 316 -14.01 2.26 11.04
CA ILE A 316 -14.78 1.43 11.98
C ILE A 316 -15.78 2.36 12.68
N GLU A 317 -17.06 2.09 12.50
CA GLU A 317 -18.15 2.87 13.09
C GLU A 317 -18.06 2.87 14.63
N ARG A 318 -18.30 4.01 15.27
CA ARG A 318 -18.27 4.19 16.74
C ARG A 318 -19.06 3.14 17.53
N ALA A 319 -20.20 2.72 16.99
CA ALA A 319 -21.05 1.70 17.61
C ALA A 319 -20.37 0.32 17.66
N ARG A 320 -19.43 0.06 16.75
CA ARG A 320 -18.62 -1.16 16.71
C ARG A 320 -17.38 -1.04 17.58
N VAL A 321 -16.76 0.14 17.65
CA VAL A 321 -15.64 0.43 18.55
C VAL A 321 -16.05 0.09 20.00
N ALA A 322 -17.20 0.59 20.45
CA ALA A 322 -17.70 0.32 21.81
C ALA A 322 -18.05 -1.15 22.08
N ARG A 323 -18.28 -1.96 21.04
CA ARG A 323 -18.62 -3.39 21.16
C ARG A 323 -17.40 -4.30 21.10
N ARG A 324 -16.20 -3.77 20.86
CA ARG A 324 -14.97 -4.56 20.67
C ARG A 324 -13.79 -4.02 21.50
N PRO A 325 -13.90 -3.95 22.85
CA PRO A 325 -12.82 -3.42 23.67
C PRO A 325 -11.50 -4.17 23.45
N GLU A 326 -11.52 -5.51 23.38
CA GLU A 326 -10.32 -6.34 23.22
C GLU A 326 -9.53 -6.06 21.93
N VAL A 327 -10.20 -5.93 20.78
CA VAL A 327 -9.54 -5.64 19.49
C VAL A 327 -9.00 -4.21 19.50
N ILE A 328 -9.76 -3.27 20.03
CA ILE A 328 -9.35 -1.86 20.08
C ILE A 328 -8.20 -1.68 21.08
N ASP A 329 -8.20 -2.41 22.19
CA ASP A 329 -7.10 -2.45 23.17
C ASP A 329 -5.85 -3.08 22.56
N ALA A 330 -5.98 -4.13 21.73
CA ALA A 330 -4.87 -4.71 20.99
C ALA A 330 -4.29 -3.71 19.96
N MET A 331 -5.15 -3.04 19.18
CA MET A 331 -4.74 -1.97 18.25
C MET A 331 -3.99 -0.86 18.98
N LEU A 332 -4.49 -0.47 20.15
CA LEU A 332 -3.89 0.55 20.98
C LEU A 332 -2.53 0.11 21.55
N SER A 333 -2.42 -1.14 22.01
CA SER A 333 -1.18 -1.72 22.52
C SER A 333 -0.09 -1.81 21.44
N ASP A 334 -0.46 -2.21 20.22
CA ASP A 334 0.45 -2.24 19.07
C ASP A 334 0.86 -0.82 18.66
N ALA A 335 -0.07 0.14 18.65
CA ALA A 335 0.24 1.55 18.39
C ALA A 335 1.19 2.14 19.44
N HIS A 336 0.99 1.84 20.73
CA HIS A 336 1.90 2.26 21.81
C HIS A 336 3.29 1.64 21.66
N SER A 337 3.37 0.35 21.35
CA SER A 337 4.66 -0.33 21.15
C SER A 337 5.43 0.28 19.98
N ALA A 338 4.74 0.59 18.87
CA ALA A 338 5.33 1.28 17.73
C ALA A 338 5.81 2.70 18.11
N LEU A 339 5.02 3.42 18.92
CA LEU A 339 5.37 4.76 19.39
C LEU A 339 6.62 4.75 20.28
N ASP A 340 6.73 3.79 21.20
CA ASP A 340 7.90 3.65 22.07
C ASP A 340 9.17 3.29 21.27
N VAL A 341 9.05 2.40 20.27
CA VAL A 341 10.16 2.08 19.36
C VAL A 341 10.59 3.32 18.57
N ALA A 342 9.64 4.09 18.03
CA ALA A 342 9.93 5.30 17.28
C ALA A 342 10.62 6.38 18.15
N ARG A 343 10.17 6.55 19.41
CA ARG A 343 10.81 7.43 20.39
C ARG A 343 12.26 7.07 20.65
N VAL A 344 12.54 5.79 20.90
CA VAL A 344 13.91 5.30 21.16
C VAL A 344 14.80 5.53 19.94
N ARG A 345 14.31 5.22 18.72
CA ARG A 345 15.05 5.47 17.48
C ARG A 345 15.39 6.94 17.31
N LEU A 346 14.39 7.83 17.42
CA LEU A 346 14.60 9.27 17.30
C LEU A 346 15.59 9.80 18.35
N ALA A 347 15.45 9.37 19.61
CA ALA A 347 16.34 9.78 20.70
C ALA A 347 17.79 9.31 20.50
N SER A 348 18.00 8.12 19.93
CA SER A 348 19.34 7.59 19.67
C SER A 348 20.10 8.38 18.58
N ARG A 349 19.38 8.88 17.56
CA ARG A 349 19.96 9.59 16.42
C ARG A 349 20.22 11.06 16.69
N LEU A 350 19.36 11.74 17.44
CA LEU A 350 19.60 13.12 17.87
C LEU A 350 20.90 13.30 18.67
N ARG A 351 21.47 12.21 19.21
CA ARG A 351 22.75 12.22 19.93
C ARG A 351 23.97 12.13 19.01
N SER A 352 23.83 11.72 17.74
CA SER A 352 24.96 11.40 16.87
C SER A 352 25.37 12.52 15.91
N ASP A 353 24.42 13.23 15.27
CA ASP A 353 24.77 14.05 14.08
C ASP A 353 24.13 15.45 13.99
N ASP A 354 23.32 15.91 14.97
CA ASP A 354 22.58 17.20 14.92
C ASP A 354 21.77 17.43 13.60
N THR A 355 21.57 16.38 12.80
CA THR A 355 20.78 16.38 11.56
C THR A 355 19.33 16.02 11.85
N PHE A 356 18.42 16.63 11.10
CA PHE A 356 17.02 16.23 11.12
C PHE A 356 16.82 15.02 10.21
N GLU A 357 16.62 13.86 10.81
CA GLU A 357 16.34 12.61 10.09
C GLU A 357 14.83 12.47 9.83
N GLU A 358 14.44 12.72 8.59
CA GLU A 358 13.05 12.74 8.13
C GLU A 358 12.32 11.39 8.35
N GLY A 359 13.02 10.28 8.15
CA GLY A 359 12.43 8.94 8.27
C GLY A 359 12.01 8.62 9.70
N GLU A 360 12.89 8.88 10.65
CA GLU A 360 12.69 8.63 12.08
C GLU A 360 11.59 9.53 12.66
N PHE A 361 11.51 10.78 12.19
CA PHE A 361 10.40 11.64 12.55
C PHE A 361 9.07 11.17 11.92
N ALA A 362 9.09 10.69 10.68
CA ALA A 362 7.90 10.13 10.03
C ALA A 362 7.39 8.87 10.75
N ASP A 363 8.27 7.98 11.20
CA ASP A 363 7.92 6.81 12.02
C ASP A 363 7.22 7.23 13.32
N LEU A 364 7.74 8.28 13.99
CA LEU A 364 7.14 8.84 15.20
C LEU A 364 5.77 9.48 14.90
N GLU A 365 5.68 10.26 13.84
CA GLU A 365 4.45 10.93 13.39
C GLU A 365 3.36 9.92 13.06
N ASP A 366 3.71 8.83 12.38
CA ASP A 366 2.79 7.75 12.03
C ASP A 366 2.29 6.98 13.26
N ALA A 367 3.20 6.60 14.16
CA ALA A 367 2.83 5.92 15.39
C ALA A 367 1.96 6.81 16.30
N GLY A 368 2.33 8.08 16.44
CA GLY A 368 1.57 9.08 17.19
C GLY A 368 0.18 9.36 16.61
N ASN A 369 0.06 9.42 15.29
CA ASN A 369 -1.22 9.52 14.58
C ASN A 369 -2.15 8.35 14.94
N ARG A 370 -1.64 7.11 14.88
CA ARG A 370 -2.43 5.90 15.22
C ARG A 370 -2.89 5.93 16.68
N SER A 371 -1.99 6.20 17.62
CA SER A 371 -2.35 6.27 19.05
C SER A 371 -3.38 7.35 19.33
N ALA A 372 -3.21 8.55 18.77
CA ALA A 372 -4.14 9.66 18.97
C ALA A 372 -5.52 9.38 18.36
N GLU A 373 -5.58 8.75 17.18
CA GLU A 373 -6.84 8.40 16.51
C GLU A 373 -7.63 7.36 17.30
N ILE A 374 -6.99 6.28 17.74
CA ILE A 374 -7.64 5.22 18.53
C ILE A 374 -8.17 5.81 19.85
N ARG A 375 -7.37 6.65 20.52
CA ARG A 375 -7.79 7.32 21.76
C ARG A 375 -8.95 8.29 21.55
N ARG A 376 -8.93 9.11 20.51
CA ARG A 376 -10.08 9.96 20.15
C ARG A 376 -11.34 9.13 19.87
N ALA A 377 -11.22 7.99 19.21
CA ALA A 377 -12.37 7.13 18.96
C ALA A 377 -12.97 6.58 20.26
N LEU A 378 -12.12 6.15 21.20
CA LEU A 378 -12.51 5.64 22.52
C LEU A 378 -13.10 6.73 23.42
N ASP A 379 -12.39 7.86 23.57
CA ASP A 379 -12.71 8.91 24.54
C ASP A 379 -13.85 9.82 24.06
N ASP A 380 -13.86 10.18 22.77
CA ASP A 380 -14.82 11.11 22.19
C ASP A 380 -16.03 10.41 21.52
N GLY A 381 -16.06 9.07 21.53
CA GLY A 381 -17.14 8.27 20.93
C GLY A 381 -17.26 8.47 19.41
N ARG A 382 -16.12 8.58 18.72
CA ARG A 382 -16.04 8.84 17.28
C ARG A 382 -15.76 7.57 16.48
N ASP A 383 -16.01 7.70 15.19
CA ASP A 383 -15.61 6.74 14.18
C ASP A 383 -14.08 6.65 14.10
N LEU A 384 -13.53 5.43 14.02
CA LEU A 384 -12.09 5.16 14.01
C LEU A 384 -11.60 4.98 12.57
N ARG A 385 -10.70 5.86 12.10
CA ARG A 385 -10.06 5.68 10.78
C ARG A 385 -8.97 4.61 10.83
N VAL A 386 -9.02 3.64 9.91
CA VAL A 386 -8.07 2.52 9.83
C VAL A 386 -7.46 2.45 8.42
N PRO A 387 -6.36 3.17 8.15
CA PRO A 387 -5.66 3.07 6.89
C PRO A 387 -4.75 1.83 6.89
N HIS A 388 -4.65 1.14 5.74
CA HIS A 388 -3.71 0.02 5.56
C HIS A 388 -2.25 0.47 5.72
N HIS A 389 -1.94 1.71 5.31
CA HIS A 389 -0.68 2.40 5.59
C HIS A 389 -0.95 3.90 5.77
N LEU A 390 -0.22 4.55 6.69
CA LEU A 390 -0.18 6.00 6.73
C LEU A 390 0.74 6.52 5.63
N PHE A 391 0.32 7.60 4.98
CA PHE A 391 1.12 8.30 3.99
C PHE A 391 1.72 9.53 4.65
N LEU A 392 2.84 10.03 4.09
CA LEU A 392 3.33 11.36 4.44
C LEU A 392 2.16 12.36 4.45
N PRO A 393 2.01 13.18 5.51
CA PRO A 393 0.92 14.13 5.60
C PRO A 393 0.87 14.99 4.34
N ALA A 394 -0.23 14.85 3.60
CA ALA A 394 -0.50 15.62 2.40
C ALA A 394 -1.87 16.26 2.55
N ARG A 395 -1.88 17.57 2.75
CA ARG A 395 -3.10 18.38 2.69
C ARG A 395 -2.98 19.29 1.48
N SER A 396 -3.66 18.91 0.40
CA SER A 396 -3.69 19.70 -0.84
C SER A 396 -4.83 20.72 -0.80
N ASP A 397 -4.64 21.84 -1.49
CA ASP A 397 -5.69 22.84 -1.71
C ASP A 397 -5.59 23.44 -3.12
N LEU A 398 -6.70 23.99 -3.62
CA LEU A 398 -6.77 24.61 -4.93
C LEU A 398 -6.24 26.04 -4.88
N ARG A 399 -5.21 26.33 -5.67
CA ARG A 399 -4.62 27.67 -5.80
C ARG A 399 -4.97 28.30 -7.14
N PRO A 400 -5.24 29.62 -7.18
CA PRO A 400 -5.38 30.33 -8.45
C PRO A 400 -4.11 30.21 -9.29
N LEU A 401 -4.28 30.27 -10.61
CA LEU A 401 -3.15 30.28 -11.54
C LEU A 401 -2.32 31.56 -11.42
N VAL A 402 -1.02 31.41 -11.71
CA VAL A 402 -0.06 32.52 -11.81
C VAL A 402 0.66 32.39 -13.15
N LEU A 403 0.61 33.43 -14.00
CA LEU A 403 1.32 33.49 -15.28
C LEU A 403 1.11 32.23 -16.14
N ALA A 404 -0.15 31.78 -16.26
CA ALA A 404 -0.50 30.60 -17.06
C ALA A 404 -0.56 30.93 -18.56
N PRO A 405 -0.30 29.95 -19.45
CA PRO A 405 -0.54 30.09 -20.88
C PRO A 405 -2.01 30.41 -21.20
N SER A 406 -2.26 30.90 -22.42
CA SER A 406 -3.62 31.17 -22.88
C SER A 406 -4.49 29.90 -22.86
N SER A 407 -5.80 30.07 -22.69
CA SER A 407 -6.77 28.96 -22.69
C SER A 407 -6.68 28.12 -23.97
N THR A 408 -6.46 28.75 -25.13
CA THR A 408 -6.24 28.05 -26.41
C THR A 408 -5.00 27.17 -26.38
N ALA A 409 -3.88 27.67 -25.86
CA ALA A 409 -2.63 26.90 -25.74
C ALA A 409 -2.79 25.73 -24.75
N LEU A 410 -3.47 25.95 -23.63
CA LEU A 410 -3.77 24.90 -22.65
C LEU A 410 -4.68 23.82 -23.23
N ALA A 411 -5.70 24.21 -24.02
CA ALA A 411 -6.59 23.26 -24.68
C ALA A 411 -5.83 22.37 -25.69
N ALA A 412 -4.95 22.95 -26.51
CA ALA A 412 -4.12 22.20 -27.45
C ALA A 412 -3.17 21.22 -26.74
N ARG A 413 -2.53 21.66 -25.64
CA ARG A 413 -1.68 20.79 -24.80
C ARG A 413 -2.50 19.65 -24.16
N LEU A 414 -3.72 19.92 -23.70
CA LEU A 414 -4.60 18.90 -23.11
C LEU A 414 -4.98 17.80 -24.11
N VAL A 415 -5.26 18.17 -25.37
CA VAL A 415 -5.51 17.18 -26.44
C VAL A 415 -4.30 16.26 -26.60
N THR A 416 -3.10 16.85 -26.73
CA THR A 416 -1.85 16.09 -26.88
C THR A 416 -1.56 15.20 -25.67
N ALA A 417 -1.80 15.70 -24.45
CA ALA A 417 -1.62 14.92 -23.22
C ALA A 417 -2.56 13.70 -23.15
N ARG A 418 -3.83 13.86 -23.58
CA ARG A 418 -4.80 12.75 -23.65
C ARG A 418 -4.35 11.68 -24.65
N GLU A 419 -3.94 12.09 -25.84
CA GLU A 419 -3.46 11.15 -26.87
C GLU A 419 -2.24 10.35 -26.38
N ARG A 420 -1.31 11.00 -25.68
CA ARG A 420 -0.13 10.34 -25.09
C ARG A 420 -0.50 9.39 -23.95
N GLU A 421 -1.35 9.82 -23.02
CA GLU A 421 -1.83 8.95 -21.93
C GLU A 421 -2.48 7.69 -22.50
N GLU A 422 -3.37 7.85 -23.48
CA GLU A 422 -4.05 6.72 -24.11
C GLU A 422 -3.10 5.81 -24.88
N ALA A 423 -2.18 6.39 -25.66
CA ALA A 423 -1.18 5.64 -26.41
C ALA A 423 -0.28 4.82 -25.49
N TYR A 424 0.23 5.43 -24.42
CA TYR A 424 1.06 4.72 -23.45
C TYR A 424 0.25 3.69 -22.65
N GLY A 425 -1.00 4.00 -22.31
CA GLY A 425 -1.93 3.04 -21.71
C GLY A 425 -2.16 1.82 -22.60
N ARG A 426 -2.22 1.97 -23.93
CA ARG A 426 -2.28 0.84 -24.87
C ARG A 426 -0.99 0.01 -24.86
N VAL A 427 0.17 0.66 -24.79
CA VAL A 427 1.48 -0.03 -24.67
C VAL A 427 1.52 -0.88 -23.39
N LEU A 428 1.15 -0.31 -22.23
CA LEU A 428 1.15 -1.07 -20.97
C LEU A 428 0.11 -2.20 -20.97
N ARG A 429 -1.07 -2.00 -21.58
CA ARG A 429 -2.05 -3.10 -21.74
C ARG A 429 -1.53 -4.24 -22.62
N ARG A 430 -0.76 -3.95 -23.67
CA ARG A 430 -0.08 -4.98 -24.46
C ARG A 430 0.99 -5.70 -23.62
N LEU A 431 1.79 -4.94 -22.88
CA LEU A 431 2.90 -5.46 -22.09
C LEU A 431 2.47 -6.21 -20.83
N TYR A 432 1.31 -5.91 -20.25
CA TYR A 432 0.88 -6.41 -18.93
C TYR A 432 -0.56 -6.91 -18.90
N GLY A 433 -1.22 -7.01 -20.04
CA GLY A 433 -2.62 -7.41 -20.12
C GLY A 433 -2.87 -8.76 -19.46
N TYR A 434 -3.93 -8.83 -18.66
CA TYR A 434 -4.38 -10.06 -18.03
C TYR A 434 -5.22 -10.89 -18.99
N HIS A 435 -4.94 -12.19 -19.04
CA HIS A 435 -5.77 -13.19 -19.70
C HIS A 435 -5.85 -14.45 -18.84
N ILE A 436 -7.06 -14.88 -18.48
CA ILE A 436 -7.27 -15.91 -17.44
C ILE A 436 -6.53 -17.23 -17.70
N VAL A 437 -6.43 -17.66 -18.97
CA VAL A 437 -5.78 -18.91 -19.36
C VAL A 437 -4.29 -18.72 -19.69
N THR A 438 -4.00 -17.82 -20.64
CA THR A 438 -2.67 -17.69 -21.24
C THR A 438 -1.74 -16.71 -20.51
N ARG A 439 -2.29 -15.82 -19.67
CA ARG A 439 -1.51 -14.75 -19.04
C ARG A 439 -2.12 -14.27 -17.72
N ASN A 440 -1.86 -15.01 -16.66
CA ASN A 440 -2.29 -14.71 -15.31
C ASN A 440 -1.10 -14.69 -14.33
N CYS A 441 -1.39 -14.55 -13.04
CA CYS A 441 -0.37 -14.44 -12.00
C CYS A 441 0.58 -15.65 -11.99
N VAL A 442 0.04 -16.86 -12.19
CA VAL A 442 0.83 -18.10 -12.20
C VAL A 442 1.72 -18.17 -13.41
N SER A 443 1.17 -17.94 -14.61
CA SER A 443 1.95 -18.02 -15.84
C SER A 443 3.05 -16.96 -15.89
N GLU A 444 2.83 -15.77 -15.30
CA GLU A 444 3.89 -14.76 -15.21
C GLU A 444 4.96 -15.16 -14.18
N ILE A 445 4.63 -15.71 -13.00
CA ILE A 445 5.65 -16.22 -12.07
C ILE A 445 6.51 -17.30 -12.72
N LEU A 446 5.88 -18.31 -13.32
CA LEU A 446 6.60 -19.40 -13.98
C LEU A 446 7.38 -18.90 -15.20
N GLY A 447 6.81 -17.99 -15.99
CA GLY A 447 7.52 -17.42 -17.13
C GLY A 447 8.73 -16.56 -16.75
N GLU A 448 8.69 -15.85 -15.62
CA GLU A 448 9.87 -15.12 -15.13
C GLU A 448 10.93 -16.08 -14.53
N LEU A 449 10.52 -17.20 -13.93
CA LEU A 449 11.42 -18.29 -13.56
C LEU A 449 12.10 -18.92 -14.78
N ASP A 450 11.34 -19.23 -15.83
CA ASP A 450 11.88 -19.79 -17.08
C ASP A 450 12.94 -18.85 -17.70
N VAL A 451 12.66 -17.54 -17.73
CA VAL A 451 13.64 -16.55 -18.23
C VAL A 451 14.89 -16.50 -17.34
N ALA A 452 14.74 -16.61 -16.02
CA ALA A 452 15.90 -16.64 -15.10
C ALA A 452 16.79 -17.88 -15.32
N LEU A 453 16.18 -19.03 -15.59
CA LEU A 453 16.87 -20.32 -15.66
C LEU A 453 17.36 -20.66 -17.07
N PHE A 454 16.61 -20.29 -18.10
CA PHE A 454 16.80 -20.71 -19.50
C PHE A 454 17.01 -19.53 -20.46
N GLY A 455 16.79 -18.30 -20.01
CA GLY A 455 16.90 -17.09 -20.85
C GLY A 455 15.68 -16.80 -21.73
N GLU A 456 14.71 -17.71 -21.80
CA GLU A 456 13.46 -17.56 -22.56
C GLU A 456 12.26 -18.15 -21.82
N ARG A 457 11.04 -17.70 -22.14
CA ARG A 457 9.79 -18.28 -21.60
C ARG A 457 9.52 -19.61 -22.29
N VAL A 458 9.09 -20.62 -21.53
CA VAL A 458 8.68 -21.91 -22.10
C VAL A 458 7.15 -21.93 -22.25
N ASP A 459 6.65 -22.24 -23.45
CA ASP A 459 5.20 -22.31 -23.69
C ASP A 459 4.55 -23.45 -22.90
N MET A 460 3.55 -23.10 -22.09
CA MET A 460 2.78 -24.01 -21.24
C MET A 460 1.55 -24.56 -21.98
N ASP A 461 1.73 -24.98 -23.24
CA ASP A 461 0.64 -25.40 -24.12
C ASP A 461 -0.12 -26.61 -23.55
N GLY A 462 -1.39 -26.37 -23.16
CA GLY A 462 -2.36 -27.40 -22.81
C GLY A 462 -2.38 -27.86 -21.34
N SER A 463 -1.57 -27.28 -20.44
CA SER A 463 -1.62 -27.61 -19.01
C SER A 463 -2.59 -26.71 -18.23
N LEU A 464 -3.34 -27.29 -17.29
CA LEU A 464 -4.17 -26.55 -16.31
C LEU A 464 -3.33 -25.82 -15.24
N SER A 465 -2.03 -25.65 -15.46
CA SER A 465 -1.07 -24.99 -14.57
C SER A 465 -1.39 -23.51 -14.34
N PHE A 466 -2.24 -22.90 -15.16
CA PHE A 466 -2.71 -21.53 -14.97
C PHE A 466 -3.61 -21.38 -13.73
N VAL A 467 -4.13 -22.48 -13.18
CA VAL A 467 -4.90 -22.49 -11.93
C VAL A 467 -3.93 -22.58 -10.73
N PRO A 468 -3.94 -21.62 -9.80
CA PRO A 468 -3.01 -21.59 -8.65
C PRO A 468 -2.90 -22.91 -7.88
N ALA A 469 -4.03 -23.53 -7.51
CA ALA A 469 -4.02 -24.80 -6.77
C ALA A 469 -3.33 -25.93 -7.56
N LEU A 470 -3.62 -26.06 -8.86
CA LEU A 470 -3.00 -27.08 -9.71
C LEU A 470 -1.53 -26.79 -9.97
N SER A 471 -1.16 -25.51 -10.05
CA SER A 471 0.24 -25.10 -10.20
C SER A 471 1.09 -25.54 -9.00
N ALA A 472 0.56 -25.45 -7.78
CA ALA A 472 1.26 -25.89 -6.57
C ALA A 472 1.53 -27.41 -6.62
N SER A 473 0.54 -28.21 -7.07
CA SER A 473 0.74 -29.66 -7.29
C SER A 473 1.83 -29.94 -8.33
N ILE A 474 1.82 -29.22 -9.46
CA ILE A 474 2.82 -29.37 -10.52
C ILE A 474 4.22 -28.99 -10.02
N VAL A 475 4.34 -27.94 -9.21
CA VAL A 475 5.63 -27.53 -8.64
C VAL A 475 6.20 -28.63 -7.75
N LYS A 476 5.37 -29.23 -6.88
CA LYS A 476 5.77 -30.36 -6.04
C LYS A 476 6.29 -31.55 -6.84
N GLU A 477 5.63 -31.86 -7.96
CA GLU A 477 6.03 -32.98 -8.82
C GLU A 477 7.30 -32.71 -9.63
N ARG A 478 7.56 -31.45 -10.02
CA ARG A 478 8.60 -31.12 -11.02
C ARG A 478 9.85 -30.45 -10.48
N TYR A 479 9.79 -29.74 -9.36
CA TYR A 479 10.88 -28.87 -8.90
C TYR A 479 11.71 -29.45 -7.75
N GLY A 480 11.64 -30.77 -7.50
CA GLY A 480 12.47 -31.41 -6.47
C GLY A 480 12.26 -30.80 -5.07
N VAL A 481 11.00 -30.57 -4.70
CA VAL A 481 10.62 -29.95 -3.42
C VAL A 481 11.17 -30.76 -2.24
N SER A 482 11.93 -30.12 -1.36
CA SER A 482 12.55 -30.76 -0.20
C SER A 482 11.65 -30.77 1.03
N ASP A 483 10.77 -29.77 1.15
CA ASP A 483 9.87 -29.62 2.29
C ASP A 483 8.59 -28.89 1.87
N VAL A 484 7.47 -29.19 2.54
CA VAL A 484 6.19 -28.50 2.36
C VAL A 484 5.66 -28.15 3.74
N PHE A 485 5.37 -26.88 3.98
CA PHE A 485 4.79 -26.44 5.25
C PHE A 485 3.62 -25.49 5.01
N ARG A 486 2.73 -25.40 6.00
CA ARG A 486 1.52 -24.58 5.95
C ARG A 486 1.54 -23.52 7.04
N ILE A 487 1.23 -22.30 6.63
CA ILE A 487 0.99 -21.18 7.51
C ILE A 487 -0.52 -21.07 7.65
N LEU A 488 -1.01 -21.40 8.84
CA LEU A 488 -2.43 -21.31 9.11
C LEU A 488 -2.89 -19.86 9.03
N SER A 489 -4.01 -19.63 8.37
CA SER A 489 -4.74 -18.37 8.48
C SER A 489 -5.12 -18.05 9.93
N HIS A 490 -5.30 -16.77 10.24
CA HIS A 490 -5.59 -16.27 11.57
C HIS A 490 -6.70 -17.06 12.30
N ARG A 491 -7.85 -17.26 11.64
CA ARG A 491 -8.96 -18.00 12.23
C ARG A 491 -8.62 -19.47 12.50
N ARG A 492 -7.90 -20.14 11.60
CA ARG A 492 -7.53 -21.57 11.76
C ARG A 492 -6.52 -21.78 12.87
N ALA A 493 -5.56 -20.86 13.04
CA ALA A 493 -4.66 -20.86 14.18
C ALA A 493 -5.42 -20.63 15.50
N GLY A 494 -6.39 -19.71 15.50
CA GLY A 494 -7.32 -19.53 16.63
C GLY A 494 -8.10 -20.80 16.95
N LEU A 495 -8.67 -21.47 15.94
CA LEU A 495 -9.43 -22.71 16.11
C LEU A 495 -8.57 -23.84 16.66
N ALA A 496 -7.35 -24.02 16.15
CA ALA A 496 -6.43 -25.06 16.62
C ALA A 496 -6.21 -24.94 18.13
N ARG A 497 -5.91 -23.73 18.63
CA ARG A 497 -5.76 -23.46 20.06
C ARG A 497 -7.02 -23.75 20.86
N LEU A 498 -8.19 -23.32 20.39
CA LEU A 498 -9.45 -23.62 21.08
C LEU A 498 -9.73 -25.12 21.14
N TYR A 499 -9.38 -25.87 20.10
CA TYR A 499 -9.55 -27.33 20.08
C TYR A 499 -8.57 -28.06 21.02
N GLU A 500 -7.41 -27.47 21.30
CA GLU A 500 -6.45 -27.97 22.29
C GLU A 500 -6.88 -27.66 23.73
N GLU A 501 -7.48 -26.49 23.96
CA GLU A 501 -7.82 -25.99 25.30
C GLU A 501 -9.24 -26.36 25.76
N GLU A 502 -10.19 -26.53 24.83
CA GLU A 502 -11.61 -26.71 25.12
C GLU A 502 -12.22 -27.99 24.51
N ASN A 503 -13.45 -28.32 24.92
CA ASN A 503 -14.18 -29.44 24.33
C ASN A 503 -14.50 -29.19 22.84
N SER A 504 -14.10 -30.13 21.98
CA SER A 504 -14.18 -29.96 20.53
C SER A 504 -15.61 -29.80 19.99
N LEU A 505 -16.62 -30.45 20.58
CA LEU A 505 -18.01 -30.26 20.13
C LEU A 505 -18.53 -28.86 20.48
N ARG A 506 -18.16 -28.34 21.66
CA ARG A 506 -18.54 -26.98 22.07
C ARG A 506 -17.89 -25.93 21.17
N VAL A 507 -16.59 -26.08 20.89
CA VAL A 507 -15.86 -25.20 19.98
C VAL A 507 -16.47 -25.25 18.58
N PHE A 508 -16.76 -26.44 18.06
CA PHE A 508 -17.39 -26.60 16.75
C PHE A 508 -18.75 -25.89 16.65
N LEU A 509 -19.64 -26.09 17.62
CA LEU A 509 -20.96 -25.45 17.61
C LEU A 509 -20.86 -23.93 17.75
N ARG A 510 -19.93 -23.43 18.58
CA ARG A 510 -19.68 -22.00 18.78
C ARG A 510 -19.07 -21.35 17.55
N GLU A 511 -18.02 -21.93 16.99
CA GLU A 511 -17.21 -21.28 15.97
C GLU A 511 -17.68 -21.56 14.54
N SER A 512 -18.45 -22.61 14.24
CA SER A 512 -18.86 -22.96 12.87
C SER A 512 -19.70 -21.92 12.13
N ASN A 513 -20.19 -20.87 12.81
CA ASN A 513 -21.06 -19.87 12.21
C ASN A 513 -20.72 -18.42 12.64
N THR A 514 -21.09 -17.45 11.80
CA THR A 514 -20.79 -16.03 12.00
C THR A 514 -21.58 -15.36 13.12
N ILE A 515 -22.57 -16.04 13.71
CA ILE A 515 -23.45 -15.49 14.73
C ILE A 515 -22.87 -15.71 16.12
N THR A 516 -22.33 -16.91 16.37
CA THR A 516 -21.80 -17.31 17.68
C THR A 516 -20.28 -17.37 17.74
N SER A 517 -19.58 -17.26 16.60
CA SER A 517 -18.11 -17.32 16.56
C SER A 517 -17.51 -16.20 17.40
N THR A 518 -16.56 -16.56 18.27
CA THR A 518 -15.74 -15.59 19.00
C THR A 518 -14.51 -15.18 18.21
N LEU A 519 -14.06 -16.03 17.28
CA LEU A 519 -12.88 -15.81 16.44
C LEU A 519 -13.14 -14.95 15.20
N TYR A 520 -14.38 -14.78 14.78
CA TYR A 520 -14.71 -13.98 13.59
C TYR A 520 -15.86 -13.02 13.86
N TRP A 521 -15.67 -11.81 13.35
CA TRP A 521 -16.68 -10.79 13.36
C TRP A 521 -16.82 -10.21 11.96
N ARG A 522 -18.07 -10.03 11.52
CA ARG A 522 -18.36 -9.63 10.15
C ARG A 522 -17.65 -8.32 9.76
N ASN A 523 -16.79 -8.41 8.74
CA ASN A 523 -16.24 -7.25 8.06
C ASN A 523 -17.31 -6.68 7.11
N SER A 524 -17.36 -5.35 6.97
CA SER A 524 -18.26 -4.68 6.02
C SER A 524 -18.01 -5.05 4.55
N ARG A 525 -16.82 -5.57 4.23
CA ARG A 525 -16.39 -5.97 2.88
C ARG A 525 -16.77 -7.39 2.50
N ASP A 526 -16.99 -8.23 3.51
CA ASP A 526 -17.28 -9.64 3.31
C ASP A 526 -18.67 -9.83 2.74
N SER A 527 -18.83 -10.93 2.02
CA SER A 527 -20.14 -11.32 1.54
C SER A 527 -21.06 -11.73 2.70
N THR A 528 -22.37 -11.78 2.43
CA THR A 528 -23.31 -12.35 3.41
C THR A 528 -23.20 -13.87 3.40
N PHE A 529 -22.75 -14.45 4.51
CA PHE A 529 -22.75 -15.89 4.76
C PHE A 529 -23.04 -16.17 6.25
N VAL A 530 -23.37 -17.42 6.58
CA VAL A 530 -23.77 -17.85 7.94
C VAL A 530 -22.78 -18.85 8.50
N PHE A 531 -22.37 -19.86 7.72
CA PHE A 531 -21.48 -20.92 8.16
C PHE A 531 -20.11 -20.82 7.48
N PHE A 532 -19.07 -21.10 8.26
CA PHE A 532 -17.72 -21.28 7.72
C PHE A 532 -17.58 -22.66 7.10
N THR A 533 -16.77 -22.75 6.04
CA THR A 533 -16.57 -23.96 5.23
C THR A 533 -15.10 -24.37 5.14
N ASP A 534 -14.22 -23.68 5.89
CA ASP A 534 -12.77 -23.75 5.79
C ASP A 534 -12.11 -24.88 6.60
N ASP A 535 -12.79 -25.32 7.66
CA ASP A 535 -12.38 -26.41 8.57
C ASP A 535 -13.18 -27.71 8.37
N VAL A 536 -14.29 -27.67 7.63
CA VAL A 536 -15.16 -28.83 7.37
C VAL A 536 -15.10 -29.29 5.92
N VAL A 537 -14.82 -30.57 5.70
CA VAL A 537 -14.81 -31.19 4.36
C VAL A 537 -16.14 -31.90 4.08
N VAL A 538 -16.61 -32.73 5.01
CA VAL A 538 -17.77 -33.61 4.79
C VAL A 538 -19.09 -32.85 4.79
N THR A 539 -19.28 -31.91 5.72
CA THR A 539 -20.51 -31.11 5.85
C THR A 539 -20.52 -29.87 4.95
N ARG A 540 -19.46 -29.64 4.16
CA ARG A 540 -19.31 -28.46 3.30
C ARG A 540 -20.50 -28.24 2.35
N PRO A 541 -21.07 -29.26 1.67
CA PRO A 541 -22.23 -29.03 0.81
C PRO A 541 -23.46 -28.53 1.56
N VAL A 542 -23.67 -28.99 2.80
CA VAL A 542 -24.81 -28.57 3.64
C VAL A 542 -24.64 -27.11 4.07
N PHE A 543 -23.45 -26.74 4.52
CA PHE A 543 -23.14 -25.36 4.88
C PHE A 543 -23.17 -24.42 3.67
N GLY A 544 -22.67 -24.87 2.52
CA GLY A 544 -22.79 -24.15 1.25
C GLY A 544 -24.23 -23.89 0.84
N ALA A 545 -25.12 -24.88 0.99
CA ALA A 545 -26.55 -24.71 0.73
C ALA A 545 -27.19 -23.70 1.68
N ALA A 546 -26.88 -23.77 2.98
CA ALA A 546 -27.37 -22.80 3.96
C ALA A 546 -26.90 -21.37 3.65
N ASN A 547 -25.62 -21.21 3.29
CA ASN A 547 -25.04 -19.93 2.88
C ASN A 547 -25.70 -19.38 1.61
N LEU A 548 -25.98 -20.23 0.62
CA LEU A 548 -26.67 -19.85 -0.61
C LEU A 548 -28.08 -19.33 -0.31
N VAL A 549 -28.85 -20.05 0.51
CA VAL A 549 -30.20 -19.64 0.91
C VAL A 549 -30.16 -18.32 1.66
N ALA A 550 -29.23 -18.15 2.61
CA ALA A 550 -29.06 -16.91 3.34
C ALA A 550 -28.67 -15.73 2.41
N GLY A 551 -27.77 -15.96 1.45
CA GLY A 551 -27.38 -14.97 0.44
C GLY A 551 -28.54 -14.54 -0.46
N VAL A 552 -29.38 -15.49 -0.90
CA VAL A 552 -30.58 -15.19 -1.71
C VAL A 552 -31.62 -14.41 -0.90
N ALA A 553 -31.93 -14.84 0.33
CA ALA A 553 -32.87 -14.15 1.20
C ALA A 553 -32.40 -12.71 1.53
N ALA A 554 -31.12 -12.55 1.87
CA ALA A 554 -30.54 -11.24 2.12
C ALA A 554 -30.47 -10.35 0.87
N SER A 555 -30.36 -10.94 -0.33
CA SER A 555 -30.45 -10.18 -1.59
C SER A 555 -31.85 -9.63 -1.82
N ALA A 556 -32.91 -10.39 -1.48
CA ALA A 556 -34.29 -9.89 -1.57
C ALA A 556 -34.52 -8.70 -0.62
N VAL A 557 -34.01 -8.78 0.61
CA VAL A 557 -34.03 -7.63 1.55
C VAL A 557 -33.20 -6.47 1.01
N GLY A 558 -32.00 -6.76 0.49
CA GLY A 558 -31.10 -5.79 -0.11
C GLY A 558 -31.70 -5.03 -1.30
N LEU A 559 -32.58 -5.67 -2.07
CA LEU A 559 -33.30 -5.02 -3.17
C LEU A 559 -34.27 -3.95 -2.65
N VAL A 560 -34.97 -4.25 -1.55
CA VAL A 560 -35.90 -3.31 -0.90
C VAL A 560 -35.14 -2.17 -0.23
N THR A 561 -33.98 -2.45 0.39
CA THR A 561 -33.18 -1.43 1.09
C THR A 561 -32.21 -0.66 0.18
N ALA A 562 -32.05 -1.07 -1.09
CA ALA A 562 -31.10 -0.50 -2.05
C ALA A 562 -31.14 1.03 -2.17
N PRO A 563 -32.31 1.71 -2.12
CA PRO A 563 -32.36 3.17 -2.17
C PRO A 563 -31.69 3.85 -0.98
N PHE A 564 -31.65 3.19 0.18
CA PHE A 564 -31.15 3.75 1.45
C PHE A 564 -29.68 3.44 1.69
N ASP A 565 -29.20 2.27 1.26
CA ASP A 565 -27.82 1.82 1.49
C ASP A 565 -26.93 1.90 0.23
N ARG A 566 -27.46 2.45 -0.87
CA ARG A 566 -26.82 2.50 -2.20
C ARG A 566 -26.53 1.10 -2.78
N GLY A 567 -27.34 0.11 -2.41
CA GLY A 567 -27.25 -1.27 -2.88
C GLY A 567 -26.08 -2.06 -2.28
N LYS A 568 -25.53 -1.62 -1.14
CA LYS A 568 -24.40 -2.30 -0.47
C LYS A 568 -24.79 -3.72 -0.06
N LEU A 569 -25.91 -3.89 0.63
CA LEU A 569 -26.41 -5.18 1.10
C LEU A 569 -26.73 -6.13 -0.07
N LEU A 570 -27.35 -5.59 -1.13
CA LEU A 570 -27.65 -6.36 -2.34
C LEU A 570 -26.38 -6.91 -2.98
N ARG A 571 -25.36 -6.08 -3.18
CA ARG A 571 -24.08 -6.49 -3.78
C ARG A 571 -23.34 -7.52 -2.92
N ALA A 572 -23.30 -7.32 -1.60
CA ALA A 572 -22.65 -8.23 -0.67
C ALA A 572 -23.35 -9.60 -0.62
N SER A 573 -24.69 -9.61 -0.68
CA SER A 573 -25.48 -10.83 -0.59
C SER A 573 -25.50 -11.64 -1.90
N LEU A 574 -25.55 -10.96 -3.05
CA LEU A 574 -25.38 -11.61 -4.36
C LEU A 574 -23.99 -12.25 -4.51
N ARG A 575 -22.95 -11.55 -4.02
CA ARG A 575 -21.59 -12.09 -3.96
C ARG A 575 -21.52 -13.36 -3.11
N GLY A 576 -22.18 -13.35 -1.95
CA GLY A 576 -22.19 -14.48 -1.02
C GLY A 576 -22.91 -15.70 -1.59
N ALA A 577 -24.05 -15.48 -2.25
CA ALA A 577 -24.76 -16.52 -2.99
C ALA A 577 -23.87 -17.13 -4.09
N PHE A 578 -23.23 -16.30 -4.91
CA PHE A 578 -22.36 -16.75 -6.00
C PHE A 578 -21.19 -17.62 -5.49
N PHE A 579 -20.47 -17.16 -4.46
CA PHE A 579 -19.34 -17.92 -3.90
C PHE A 579 -19.72 -19.11 -3.03
N SER A 580 -21.01 -19.32 -2.75
CA SER A 580 -21.49 -20.54 -2.09
C SER A 580 -21.77 -21.70 -3.06
N LEU A 581 -21.84 -21.44 -4.37
CA LEU A 581 -22.09 -22.49 -5.37
C LEU A 581 -20.97 -23.55 -5.42
N PRO A 582 -19.67 -23.20 -5.39
CA PRO A 582 -18.60 -24.21 -5.43
C PRO A 582 -18.55 -25.08 -4.16
N GLU A 583 -19.02 -24.55 -3.02
CA GLU A 583 -19.08 -25.28 -1.75
C GLU A 583 -20.02 -26.50 -1.81
N LEU A 584 -21.03 -26.46 -2.69
CA LEU A 584 -21.93 -27.59 -2.96
C LEU A 584 -21.18 -28.79 -3.58
N PHE A 585 -20.05 -28.53 -4.23
CA PHE A 585 -19.21 -29.53 -4.90
C PHE A 585 -17.88 -29.75 -4.17
N PHE A 586 -17.87 -29.54 -2.84
CA PHE A 586 -16.71 -29.71 -1.97
C PHE A 586 -15.54 -28.74 -2.25
N GLN A 587 -15.69 -27.74 -3.10
CA GLN A 587 -14.65 -26.73 -3.31
C GLN A 587 -14.80 -25.61 -2.28
N ASN A 588 -13.73 -25.35 -1.52
CA ASN A 588 -13.72 -24.24 -0.57
C ASN A 588 -13.36 -22.93 -1.29
N ILE A 589 -14.18 -21.89 -1.11
CA ILE A 589 -13.81 -20.51 -1.39
C ILE A 589 -13.91 -19.77 -0.08
N ARG A 590 -12.77 -19.24 0.38
CA ARG A 590 -12.71 -18.59 1.68
C ARG A 590 -13.61 -17.35 1.73
N LYS A 591 -14.45 -17.31 2.76
CA LYS A 591 -15.26 -16.16 3.13
C LYS A 591 -14.86 -15.68 4.52
N GLY A 592 -14.91 -14.37 4.73
CA GLY A 592 -14.54 -13.76 6.01
C GLY A 592 -13.10 -13.28 6.04
N SER A 593 -12.94 -11.97 6.22
CA SER A 593 -11.69 -11.24 6.40
C SER A 593 -11.71 -10.42 7.70
N PHE A 594 -10.56 -9.92 8.12
CA PHE A 594 -10.41 -9.12 9.33
C PHE A 594 -10.09 -7.66 9.01
N GLU A 595 -10.69 -6.75 9.77
CA GLU A 595 -10.40 -5.31 9.72
C GLU A 595 -9.06 -4.99 10.40
N TYR A 596 -8.63 -5.85 11.33
CA TYR A 596 -7.36 -5.76 12.04
C TYR A 596 -6.89 -7.13 12.52
N VAL A 597 -5.59 -7.37 12.42
CA VAL A 597 -4.87 -8.44 13.11
C VAL A 597 -3.60 -7.79 13.67
N GLY A 598 -3.16 -8.14 14.88
CA GLY A 598 -1.92 -7.59 15.43
C GLY A 598 -0.68 -8.11 14.68
N HIS A 599 0.35 -7.27 14.52
CA HIS A 599 1.60 -7.69 13.86
C HIS A 599 2.38 -8.76 14.65
N GLY A 600 2.09 -8.91 15.95
CA GLY A 600 2.64 -9.94 16.84
C GLY A 600 1.81 -11.23 16.96
N ALA A 601 0.81 -11.45 16.09
CA ALA A 601 0.05 -12.69 16.12
C ALA A 601 0.98 -13.90 15.94
N ARG A 602 1.04 -14.77 16.96
CA ARG A 602 1.97 -15.89 17.06
C ARG A 602 1.88 -16.83 15.86
N GLU A 603 3.04 -17.30 15.47
CA GLU A 603 3.32 -18.19 14.34
C GLU A 603 2.82 -19.60 14.65
N GLU A 604 1.97 -20.14 13.78
CA GLU A 604 1.67 -21.57 13.75
C GLU A 604 1.98 -22.09 12.35
N GLU A 605 3.25 -22.46 12.17
CA GLU A 605 3.67 -23.27 11.03
C GLU A 605 3.37 -24.74 11.36
N VAL A 606 2.55 -25.36 10.50
CA VAL A 606 2.26 -26.79 10.59
C VAL A 606 2.94 -27.47 9.42
N ARG A 607 3.80 -28.44 9.71
CA ARG A 607 4.42 -29.31 8.71
C ARG A 607 3.46 -30.41 8.27
#